data_AF-A0A9D8C2W9-F1
#
_entry.id   AF-A0A9D8C2W9-F1
#
_cell.length_a   1.000
_cell.length_b   1.000
_cell.length_c   1.000
_cell.angle_alpha   90.00
_cell.angle_beta   90.00
_cell.angle_gamma   90.00
#
_symmetry.space_group_name_H-M   'P 1'
#
loop_
_entity.id
_entity.type
_entity.pdbx_description
1 polymer ?
#
loop_
_entity_poly.entity_id
_entity_poly.type
_entity_poly.pdbx_seq_one_letter_code
_entity_poly.pdbx_strand_id
1 'polypeptide(L)'
;MPWSAKCSGRATSSSVSASPRVAYLIQAGAVNITVPLEDKDKVVGTLGPCDLFGEMALVDSQPRSATAVASGHTTCIVITPTDFIRRLEKSDPFVRAMVRLLTKRLRKMNA
;
A
#
# COMPACT_ATOMS: atom_id res chain seq x y z
N MET A 1 2.23 -25.17 0.63
CA MET A 1 1.76 -24.33 -0.50
C MET A 1 0.23 -24.41 -0.55
N PRO A 2 -0.52 -23.39 -1.05
CA PRO A 2 -0.13 -22.02 -1.42
C PRO A 2 -1.08 -20.95 -0.83
N TRP A 3 -0.58 -19.75 -0.54
CA TRP A 3 -1.44 -18.56 -0.44
C TRP A 3 -1.28 -17.78 -1.74
N SER A 4 -2.24 -17.92 -2.65
CA SER A 4 -2.39 -17.02 -3.79
C SER A 4 -3.61 -16.16 -3.51
N ALA A 5 -3.39 -14.96 -3.00
CA ALA A 5 -4.40 -13.91 -3.05
C ALA A 5 -4.51 -13.48 -4.52
N LYS A 6 -5.35 -14.18 -5.28
CA LYS A 6 -5.78 -13.71 -6.60
C LYS A 6 -6.65 -12.48 -6.35
N CYS A 7 -6.11 -11.29 -6.59
CA CYS A 7 -6.92 -10.09 -6.81
C CYS A 7 -7.59 -10.20 -8.20
N SER A 8 -8.48 -11.19 -8.37
CA SER A 8 -9.35 -11.25 -9.54
C SER A 8 -10.60 -10.42 -9.24
N GLY A 9 -10.62 -9.18 -9.73
CA GLY A 9 -11.80 -8.33 -9.71
C GLY A 9 -11.59 -7.04 -8.93
N ARG A 10 -11.80 -5.92 -9.64
CA ARG A 10 -12.09 -4.56 -9.17
C ARG A 10 -11.93 -4.37 -7.65
N ALA A 11 -10.85 -3.70 -7.23
CA ALA A 11 -10.83 -3.04 -5.93
C ALA A 11 -11.75 -1.80 -6.00
N THR A 12 -13.06 -2.01 -6.12
CA THR A 12 -14.04 -0.93 -5.93
C THR A 12 -14.14 -0.68 -4.43
N SER A 13 -13.56 0.42 -3.97
CA SER A 13 -13.99 1.02 -2.70
C SER A 13 -15.36 1.67 -2.91
N SER A 14 -16.42 0.87 -2.99
CA SER A 14 -17.76 1.35 -2.65
C SER A 14 -17.76 1.64 -1.15
N SER A 15 -18.38 2.74 -0.73
CA SER A 15 -18.45 3.23 0.66
C SER A 15 -18.68 2.10 1.68
N VAL A 16 -17.60 1.65 2.34
CA VAL A 16 -17.62 0.71 3.46
C VAL A 16 -16.87 1.39 4.60
N SER A 17 -17.60 1.70 5.66
CA SER A 17 -17.06 2.14 6.93
C SER A 17 -16.09 1.08 7.47
N ALA A 18 -14.87 1.51 7.80
CA ALA A 18 -13.75 0.71 8.31
C ALA A 18 -13.09 -0.28 7.32
N SER A 19 -12.37 0.25 6.33
CA SER A 19 -11.40 -0.56 5.57
C SER A 19 -10.21 -0.93 6.45
N PRO A 20 -9.78 -2.21 6.50
CA PRO A 20 -8.60 -2.60 7.28
C PRO A 20 -7.35 -1.84 6.78
N ARG A 21 -6.57 -1.33 7.72
CA ARG A 21 -5.30 -0.62 7.47
C ARG A 21 -4.23 -1.63 7.04
N VAL A 22 -4.19 -1.96 5.76
CA VAL A 22 -3.18 -2.86 5.19
C VAL A 22 -2.49 -2.17 4.01
N ALA A 23 -1.23 -2.52 3.76
CA ALA A 23 -0.51 -2.16 2.56
C ALA A 23 -0.42 -3.35 1.60
N TYR A 24 -0.05 -3.09 0.35
CA TYR A 24 0.08 -4.09 -0.69
C TYR A 24 1.42 -3.91 -1.39
N LEU A 25 2.17 -5.01 -1.52
CA LEU A 25 3.39 -5.09 -2.34
C LEU A 25 3.05 -5.79 -3.65
N ILE A 26 3.35 -5.16 -4.78
CA ILE A 26 3.07 -5.74 -6.09
C ILE A 26 4.14 -6.78 -6.41
N GLN A 27 3.71 -8.02 -6.66
CA GLN A 27 4.60 -9.13 -7.05
C GLN A 27 4.68 -9.26 -8.59
N ALA A 28 3.58 -9.02 -9.29
CA ALA A 28 3.50 -9.05 -10.75
C ALA A 28 2.30 -8.22 -11.24
N GLY A 29 2.39 -7.67 -12.45
CA GLY A 29 1.37 -6.80 -13.04
C GLY A 29 1.57 -5.33 -12.69
N ALA A 30 0.51 -4.53 -12.79
CA ALA A 30 0.56 -3.09 -12.55
C ALA A 30 -0.70 -2.57 -11.85
N VAL A 31 -0.58 -1.42 -11.17
CA VAL A 31 -1.66 -0.73 -10.45
C VAL A 31 -1.61 0.76 -10.77
N ASN A 32 -2.73 1.31 -11.24
CA ASN A 32 -2.90 2.74 -11.47
C ASN A 32 -3.40 3.39 -10.18
N ILE A 33 -2.78 4.50 -9.79
CA ILE A 33 -3.26 5.36 -8.71
C ILE A 33 -4.11 6.45 -9.33
N THR A 34 -5.37 6.54 -8.91
CA THR A 34 -6.33 7.54 -9.40
C THR A 34 -6.78 8.47 -8.27
N VAL A 35 -7.04 9.71 -8.61
CA VAL A 35 -7.69 10.67 -7.72
C VAL A 35 -9.01 11.13 -8.35
N PRO A 36 -10.07 11.34 -7.55
CA PRO A 36 -11.33 11.84 -8.07
C PRO A 36 -11.16 13.29 -8.55
N LEU A 37 -11.58 13.56 -9.78
CA LEU A 37 -11.80 14.90 -10.32
C LEU A 37 -13.29 15.04 -10.66
N GLU A 38 -13.81 16.27 -10.68
CA GLU A 38 -15.25 16.59 -10.78
C GLU A 38 -16.01 15.75 -11.83
N ASP A 39 -15.40 15.50 -12.99
CA ASP A 39 -16.05 14.73 -14.07
C ASP A 39 -15.51 13.31 -14.27
N LYS A 40 -14.26 13.02 -13.85
CA LYS A 40 -13.54 11.77 -14.17
C LYS A 40 -12.43 11.47 -13.16
N ASP A 41 -12.17 10.20 -12.91
CA ASP A 41 -10.96 9.76 -12.22
C ASP A 41 -9.71 10.06 -13.07
N LYS A 42 -8.75 10.77 -12.50
CA LYS A 42 -7.45 11.05 -13.15
C LYS A 42 -6.40 10.09 -12.65
N VAL A 43 -5.71 9.39 -13.56
CA VAL A 43 -4.51 8.62 -13.22
C VAL A 43 -3.37 9.58 -12.90
N VAL A 44 -2.83 9.48 -11.69
CA VAL A 44 -1.70 10.31 -11.20
C VAL A 44 -0.39 9.54 -11.19
N GLY A 45 -0.44 8.22 -11.28
CA GLY A 45 0.75 7.36 -11.34
C GLY A 45 0.41 5.91 -11.65
N THR A 46 1.41 5.14 -12.04
CA THR A 46 1.32 3.69 -12.25
C THR A 46 2.45 3.02 -11.49
N LEU A 47 2.10 2.00 -10.71
CA LEU A 47 3.01 1.20 -9.89
C LEU A 47 3.18 -0.19 -10.51
N GLY A 48 4.38 -0.74 -10.41
CA GLY A 48 4.77 -2.04 -10.95
C GLY A 48 5.34 -2.99 -9.89
N PRO A 49 5.93 -4.12 -10.30
CA PRO A 49 6.53 -5.07 -9.37
C PRO A 49 7.56 -4.40 -8.45
N CYS A 50 7.58 -4.84 -7.19
CA CYS A 50 8.37 -4.28 -6.10
C CYS A 50 7.89 -2.93 -5.54
N ASP A 51 6.87 -2.29 -6.13
CA ASP A 51 6.25 -1.10 -5.55
C ASP A 51 5.25 -1.46 -4.45
N LEU A 52 5.17 -0.58 -3.44
CA LEU A 52 4.26 -0.66 -2.30
C LEU A 52 3.22 0.44 -2.40
N PHE A 53 1.95 0.14 -2.09
CA PHE A 53 0.90 1.15 -1.94
C PHE A 53 0.01 0.87 -0.72
N GLY A 54 -0.61 1.92 -0.19
CA GLY A 54 -1.38 1.84 1.05
C GLY A 54 -0.50 1.78 2.29
N GLU A 55 0.79 2.08 2.14
CA GLU A 55 1.78 2.21 3.21
C GLU A 55 1.42 3.32 4.21
N MET A 56 0.77 4.37 3.73
CA MET A 56 0.22 5.41 4.60
C MET A 56 -0.81 4.86 5.59
N ALA A 57 -1.55 3.81 5.24
CA ALA A 57 -2.46 3.15 6.17
C ALA A 57 -1.70 2.43 7.32
N LEU A 58 -0.43 2.09 7.14
CA LEU A 58 0.41 1.50 8.19
C LEU A 58 1.10 2.57 9.06
N VAL A 59 1.33 3.76 8.52
CA VAL A 59 2.18 4.80 9.14
C VAL A 59 1.38 5.95 9.76
N ASP A 60 0.18 6.23 9.23
CA ASP A 60 -0.67 7.37 9.61
C ASP A 60 -2.17 6.99 9.61
N SER A 61 -2.99 7.77 10.32
CA SER A 61 -4.45 7.60 10.41
C SER A 61 -5.23 8.46 9.40
N GLN A 62 -4.54 9.12 8.47
CA GLN A 62 -5.18 10.01 7.51
C GLN A 62 -6.10 9.26 6.52
N PRO A 63 -7.18 9.90 6.05
CA PRO A 63 -8.07 9.32 5.05
C PRO A 63 -7.30 8.94 3.78
N ARG A 64 -7.70 7.83 3.14
CA ARG A 64 -7.10 7.42 1.86
C ARG A 64 -7.34 8.54 0.83
N SER A 65 -6.26 9.13 0.32
CA SER A 65 -6.30 10.29 -0.58
C SER A 65 -6.37 9.92 -2.07
N ALA A 66 -6.22 8.63 -2.40
CA ALA A 66 -6.23 8.12 -3.76
C ALA A 66 -6.77 6.68 -3.82
N THR A 67 -7.27 6.29 -4.98
CA THR A 67 -7.78 4.95 -5.29
C THR A 67 -6.72 4.16 -6.06
N ALA A 68 -6.57 2.87 -5.75
CA ALA A 68 -5.64 1.98 -6.43
C ALA A 68 -6.40 0.98 -7.29
N VAL A 69 -6.18 1.00 -8.61
CA VAL A 69 -6.91 0.19 -9.60
C VAL A 69 -5.94 -0.70 -10.35
N ALA A 70 -6.15 -2.02 -10.31
CA ALA A 70 -5.32 -2.97 -11.06
C ALA A 70 -5.44 -2.73 -12.58
N SER A 71 -4.29 -2.64 -13.25
CA SER A 71 -4.20 -2.54 -14.72
C SER A 71 -3.95 -3.93 -15.30
N GLY A 72 -5.02 -4.70 -15.47
CA GLY A 72 -4.96 -6.09 -15.92
C GLY A 72 -4.75 -7.10 -14.79
N HIS A 73 -4.12 -8.24 -15.11
CA HIS A 73 -3.82 -9.29 -14.13
C HIS A 73 -2.67 -8.87 -13.22
N THR A 74 -2.99 -8.59 -11.95
CA THR A 74 -2.03 -8.14 -10.95
C THR A 74 -2.07 -9.04 -9.72
N THR A 75 -0.90 -9.41 -9.22
CA THR A 75 -0.73 -10.21 -7.99
C THR A 75 -0.06 -9.36 -6.94
N CYS A 76 -0.67 -9.28 -5.76
CA CYS A 76 -0.16 -8.49 -4.64
C CYS A 76 -0.02 -9.33 -3.38
N ILE A 77 0.98 -8.98 -2.57
CA ILE A 77 1.16 -9.47 -1.22
C ILE A 77 0.49 -8.47 -0.27
N VAL A 78 -0.47 -8.95 0.52
CA VAL A 78 -1.10 -8.14 1.57
C VAL A 78 -0.17 -8.07 2.77
N ILE A 79 0.05 -6.87 3.30
CA ILE A 79 0.88 -6.62 4.47
C ILE A 79 0.02 -5.95 5.53
N THR A 80 -0.23 -6.68 6.61
CA THR A 80 -0.92 -6.14 7.78
C THR A 80 0.06 -5.39 8.69
N PRO A 81 -0.42 -4.49 9.59
CA PRO A 81 0.46 -3.78 10.52
C PRO A 81 1.20 -4.76 11.45
N THR A 82 0.53 -5.81 11.89
CA THR A 82 1.12 -6.86 12.73
C THR A 82 2.17 -7.67 11.98
N ASP A 83 1.93 -7.99 10.70
CA ASP A 83 2.93 -8.64 9.86
C ASP A 83 4.14 -7.75 9.61
N PHE A 84 3.93 -6.45 9.38
CA PHE A 84 5.00 -5.49 9.17
C PHE A 84 5.91 -5.39 10.41
N ILE A 85 5.33 -5.18 11.60
CA ILE A 85 6.09 -5.11 12.86
C ILE A 85 6.85 -6.41 13.10
N ARG A 86 6.17 -7.56 12.97
CA ARG A 86 6.80 -8.88 13.17
C ARG A 86 7.98 -9.11 12.22
N ARG A 87 7.86 -8.71 10.95
CA ARG A 87 8.93 -8.86 9.96
C ARG A 87 10.09 -7.90 10.25
N LEU A 88 9.80 -6.67 10.66
CA LEU A 88 10.82 -5.68 11.04
C LEU A 88 11.57 -6.08 12.33
N GLU A 89 10.90 -6.75 13.27
CA GLU A 89 11.52 -7.31 14.48
C GLU A 89 12.39 -8.54 14.21
N LYS A 90 12.15 -9.24 13.10
CA LYS A 90 12.98 -10.36 12.64
C LYS A 90 14.05 -9.93 11.63
N SER A 91 14.01 -8.69 11.14
CA SER A 91 15.01 -8.18 10.21
C SER A 91 16.33 -7.90 10.91
N ASP A 92 17.38 -7.82 10.10
CA ASP A 92 18.70 -7.38 10.52
C ASP A 92 18.63 -6.04 11.32
N PRO A 93 19.40 -5.90 12.42
CA PRO A 93 19.40 -4.69 13.24
C PRO A 93 19.69 -3.40 12.47
N PHE A 94 20.57 -3.44 11.47
CA PHE A 94 20.90 -2.29 10.63
C PHE A 94 19.69 -1.85 9.78
N VAL A 95 18.99 -2.81 9.17
CA VAL A 95 17.76 -2.53 8.39
C VAL A 95 16.68 -1.90 9.28
N ARG A 96 16.51 -2.44 10.49
CA ARG A 96 15.55 -1.90 11.46
C ARG A 96 15.87 -0.46 11.86
N ALA A 97 17.15 -0.18 12.12
CA ALA A 97 17.61 1.17 12.45
C ALA A 97 17.36 2.14 11.28
N MET A 98 17.64 1.71 10.04
CA MET A 98 17.42 2.51 8.84
C MET A 98 15.94 2.87 8.65
N VAL A 99 15.04 1.88 8.71
CA VAL A 99 13.59 2.11 8.57
C VAL A 99 13.08 3.09 9.64
N ARG A 100 13.49 2.92 10.91
CA ARG A 100 13.10 3.84 12.00
C ARG A 100 13.61 5.27 11.76
N LEU A 101 14.85 5.41 11.28
CA LEU A 101 15.44 6.72 10.96
C LEU A 101 14.67 7.43 9.83
N LEU A 102 14.40 6.72 8.73
CA LEU A 102 13.69 7.27 7.57
C LEU A 102 12.26 7.68 7.95
N THR A 103 11.53 6.85 8.69
CA THR A 103 10.19 7.18 9.18
C THR A 103 10.21 8.41 10.08
N LYS A 104 11.20 8.54 10.98
CA LYS A 104 11.36 9.72 11.84
C LYS A 104 11.62 10.99 11.03
N ARG A 105 12.43 10.91 9.97
CA ARG A 105 12.73 12.04 9.07
C ARG A 105 11.50 12.48 8.28
N LEU A 106 10.77 11.53 7.69
CA LEU A 106 9.53 11.81 6.95
C LEU A 106 8.50 12.52 7.83
N ARG A 107 8.31 12.07 9.08
CA ARG A 107 7.41 12.74 10.04
C ARG A 107 7.84 14.17 10.36
N LYS A 108 9.15 14.43 10.44
CA LYS A 108 9.66 15.79 10.69
C LYS A 108 9.49 16.71 9.48
N MET A 109 9.50 16.17 8.25
CA MET A 109 9.31 16.96 7.04
C MET A 109 7.84 17.31 6.75
N ASN A 110 6.91 16.46 7.22
CA ASN A 110 5.46 16.65 7.04
C ASN A 110 4.77 17.29 8.26
N ALA A 111 5.53 17.69 9.28
CA ALA A 111 5.05 18.32 10.52
C ALA A 111 5.39 19.81 10.56
#